data_AF-A0A6A5VLT4-F1
#
_entry.id   AF-A0A6A5VLT4-F1
#
_cell.length_a   1.000
_cell.length_b   1.000
_cell.length_c   1.000
_cell.angle_alpha   90.00
_cell.angle_beta   90.00
_cell.angle_gamma   90.00
#
_symmetry.space_group_name_H-M   'P 1'
#
loop_
_entity.id
_entity.type
_entity.pdbx_description
1 polymer ?
#
loop_
_entity_poly.entity_id
_entity_poly.type
_entity_poly.pdbx_seq_one_letter_code
_entity_poly.pdbx_strand_id
1 'polypeptide(L)'
;MASPVGDGGQWDMVANLVQKYGLVPHSFYPDSYSATSSSTMDRLITAKLREDAVRLRAIAASTASPDSITARIAGEKEKMLREIHLILTLMLGPPPPPDKAFTWEYYDSEGTLRTLRTRPTALAKELSLFSLVNDPRNPYNRLLSVKRLGNLWNGRPVTYVNVDMKTIKEACIAMLKRGMPVLFGSDVGKYSDSSKGILDTDLFEYELGFKIKLENSWSDRVGDKGYFVMSDAWMDEFVYQAVVDPSVVSSTVKKVLEQKPKMLELWDPMGALA
;
A
#
# COMPACT_ATOMS: atom_id res chain seq x y z
N MET A 1 5.25 -20.87 -2.11
CA MET A 1 5.23 -19.39 -2.18
C MET A 1 3.91 -18.99 -2.83
N ALA A 2 2.95 -18.54 -2.02
CA ALA A 2 1.55 -18.35 -2.44
C ALA A 2 1.41 -17.16 -3.41
N SER A 3 1.71 -15.94 -2.96
CA SER A 3 1.63 -14.71 -3.77
C SER A 3 2.86 -13.82 -3.53
N PRO A 4 3.98 -14.03 -4.25
CA PRO A 4 5.21 -13.25 -4.06
C PRO A 4 5.16 -11.85 -4.69
N VAL A 5 4.21 -11.62 -5.59
CA VAL A 5 3.92 -10.34 -6.23
C VAL A 5 2.42 -10.09 -6.11
N GLY A 6 2.08 -8.84 -5.85
CA GLY A 6 0.72 -8.32 -5.91
C GLY A 6 0.78 -6.79 -5.90
N ASP A 7 -0.27 -6.17 -6.38
CA ASP A 7 -0.35 -4.70 -6.51
C ASP A 7 -0.54 -3.99 -5.17
N GLY A 8 -1.02 -4.72 -4.16
CA GLY A 8 -1.30 -4.17 -2.84
C GLY A 8 -0.04 -3.73 -2.08
N GLY A 9 -0.22 -2.80 -1.15
CA GLY A 9 0.85 -2.23 -0.35
C GLY A 9 0.36 -1.57 0.92
N GLN A 10 1.28 -0.85 1.56
CA GLN A 10 1.05 -0.10 2.79
C GLN A 10 1.68 1.29 2.68
N TRP A 11 1.26 2.24 3.52
CA TRP A 11 1.78 3.61 3.46
C TRP A 11 3.29 3.68 3.57
N ASP A 12 3.90 2.94 4.50
CA ASP A 12 5.36 2.91 4.67
C ASP A 12 6.06 2.34 3.42
N MET A 13 5.41 1.44 2.67
CA MET A 13 5.92 0.91 1.40
C MET A 13 5.88 1.98 0.30
N VAL A 14 4.85 2.81 0.25
CA VAL A 14 4.80 3.98 -0.66
C VAL A 14 5.88 4.99 -0.27
N ALA A 15 6.00 5.32 1.01
CA ALA A 15 7.03 6.24 1.51
C ALA A 15 8.44 5.78 1.14
N ASN A 16 8.72 4.47 1.24
CA ASN A 16 10.00 3.89 0.80
C ASN A 16 10.27 4.12 -0.69
N LEU A 17 9.26 3.94 -1.55
CA LEU A 17 9.41 4.15 -2.99
C LEU A 17 9.63 5.62 -3.33
N VAL A 18 8.82 6.51 -2.74
CA VAL A 18 8.93 7.96 -2.94
C VAL A 18 10.29 8.48 -2.46
N GLN A 19 10.75 8.02 -1.29
CA GLN A 19 12.05 8.43 -0.75
C GLN A 19 13.22 7.97 -1.63
N LYS A 20 13.15 6.77 -2.20
CA LYS A 20 14.24 6.21 -3.01
C LYS A 20 14.21 6.67 -4.48
N TYR A 21 13.03 6.75 -5.07
CA TYR A 21 12.85 6.94 -6.52
C TYR A 21 12.24 8.29 -6.90
N GLY A 22 11.61 8.99 -5.95
CA GLY A 22 10.96 10.25 -6.22
C GLY A 22 9.60 10.11 -6.90
N LEU A 23 9.14 11.20 -7.52
CA LEU A 23 7.86 11.28 -8.25
C LEU A 23 8.06 11.97 -9.59
N VAL A 24 7.26 11.60 -10.59
CA VAL A 24 7.20 12.29 -11.89
C VAL A 24 5.74 12.59 -12.24
N PRO A 25 5.46 13.66 -13.01
CA PRO A 25 4.13 13.85 -13.58
C PRO A 25 3.76 12.68 -14.50
N HIS A 26 2.48 12.29 -14.48
CA HIS A 26 1.96 11.18 -15.29
C HIS A 26 2.29 11.32 -16.79
N SER A 27 2.39 12.54 -17.32
CA SER A 27 2.76 12.78 -18.72
C SER A 27 4.16 12.30 -19.12
N PHE A 28 5.08 12.10 -18.15
CA PHE A 28 6.43 11.57 -18.40
C PHE A 28 6.50 10.05 -18.36
N TYR A 29 5.52 9.41 -17.73
CA TYR A 29 5.46 7.96 -17.58
C TYR A 29 3.99 7.53 -17.46
N PRO A 30 3.26 7.53 -18.59
CA PRO A 30 1.84 7.24 -18.59
C PRO A 30 1.57 5.75 -18.39
N ASP A 31 0.35 5.43 -17.97
CA ASP A 31 -0.05 4.05 -17.75
C ASP A 31 0.07 3.18 -19.01
N SER A 32 0.84 2.11 -18.90
CA SER A 32 0.88 1.03 -19.89
C SER A 32 -0.34 0.10 -19.74
N TYR A 33 -0.54 -0.80 -20.70
CA TYR A 33 -1.58 -1.83 -20.57
C TYR A 33 -1.41 -2.65 -19.29
N SER A 34 -0.18 -3.06 -18.96
CA SER A 34 0.08 -3.87 -17.77
C SER A 34 -0.05 -3.09 -16.47
N ALA A 35 0.05 -1.75 -16.50
CA ALA A 35 -0.22 -0.90 -15.35
C ALA A 35 -1.73 -0.83 -15.01
N THR A 36 -2.60 -1.00 -16.01
CA THR A 36 -4.07 -1.02 -15.84
C THR A 36 -4.67 -2.43 -15.82
N SER A 37 -3.88 -3.45 -16.17
CA SER A 37 -4.27 -4.87 -16.23
C SER A 37 -3.07 -5.78 -15.88
N SER A 38 -2.68 -5.75 -14.60
CA SER A 38 -1.46 -6.37 -14.06
C SER A 38 -1.46 -7.91 -14.03
N SER A 39 -2.65 -8.54 -14.04
CA SER A 39 -2.79 -9.98 -13.75
C SER A 39 -1.90 -10.92 -14.58
N THR A 40 -1.63 -10.57 -15.84
CA THR A 40 -0.76 -11.37 -16.72
C THR A 40 0.71 -11.20 -16.36
N MET A 41 1.13 -9.96 -16.07
CA MET A 41 2.48 -9.63 -15.62
C MET A 41 2.79 -10.34 -14.30
N ASP A 42 1.86 -10.25 -13.33
CA ASP A 42 2.00 -10.86 -12.01
C ASP A 42 2.14 -12.37 -12.09
N ARG A 43 1.36 -13.03 -12.96
CA ARG A 43 1.47 -14.48 -13.20
C ARG A 43 2.84 -14.85 -13.76
N LEU A 44 3.35 -14.09 -14.73
CA LEU A 44 4.65 -14.34 -15.35
C LEU A 44 5.79 -14.16 -14.34
N ILE A 45 5.80 -13.05 -13.61
CA ILE A 45 6.82 -12.77 -12.58
C ILE A 45 6.74 -13.82 -11.48
N THR A 46 5.53 -14.17 -11.02
CA THR A 46 5.33 -15.21 -10.01
C THR A 46 5.87 -16.56 -10.45
N ALA A 47 5.66 -16.96 -11.71
CA ALA A 47 6.21 -18.20 -12.24
C ALA A 47 7.74 -18.19 -12.20
N LYS A 48 8.37 -17.09 -12.64
CA LYS A 48 9.83 -16.93 -12.58
C LYS A 48 10.39 -16.93 -11.16
N LEU A 49 9.77 -16.20 -10.23
CA LEU A 49 10.19 -16.19 -8.83
C LEU A 49 10.08 -17.57 -8.17
N ARG A 50 9.09 -18.39 -8.56
CA ARG A 50 8.96 -19.77 -8.06
C ARG A 50 10.06 -20.67 -8.62
N GLU A 51 10.39 -20.56 -9.90
CA GLU A 51 11.53 -21.25 -10.51
C GLU A 51 12.84 -20.87 -9.80
N ASP A 52 13.06 -19.57 -9.63
CA ASP A 52 14.26 -19.01 -9.01
C ASP A 52 14.39 -19.47 -7.54
N ALA A 53 13.28 -19.51 -6.80
CA ALA A 53 13.26 -20.00 -5.44
C ALA A 53 13.67 -21.47 -5.33
N VAL A 54 13.27 -22.33 -6.28
CA VAL A 54 13.73 -23.73 -6.32
C VAL A 54 15.23 -23.79 -6.54
N ARG A 55 15.76 -23.01 -7.49
CA ARG A 55 17.19 -22.96 -7.79
C ARG A 55 18.01 -22.47 -6.60
N LEU A 56 17.60 -21.37 -5.96
CA LEU A 56 18.29 -20.83 -4.78
C LEU A 56 18.29 -21.82 -3.61
N ARG A 57 17.16 -22.52 -3.37
CA ARG A 57 17.08 -23.57 -2.34
C ARG A 57 18.01 -24.75 -2.62
N ALA A 58 18.14 -25.16 -3.89
CA ALA A 58 19.06 -26.23 -4.27
C ALA A 58 20.53 -25.84 -4.03
N ILE A 59 20.91 -24.59 -4.34
CA ILE A 59 22.26 -24.08 -4.04
C ILE A 59 22.51 -24.04 -2.54
N ALA A 60 21.53 -23.54 -1.77
CA ALA A 60 21.62 -23.44 -0.31
C ALA A 60 21.71 -24.81 0.38
N ALA A 61 21.14 -25.86 -0.22
CA ALA A 61 21.19 -27.23 0.30
C ALA A 61 22.43 -28.02 -0.17
N SER A 62 23.31 -27.42 -0.97
CA SER A 62 24.51 -28.11 -1.46
C SER A 62 25.55 -28.31 -0.36
N THR A 63 26.40 -29.32 -0.51
CA THR A 63 27.48 -29.65 0.45
C THR A 63 28.74 -28.79 0.26
N ALA A 64 28.62 -27.64 -0.42
CA ALA A 64 29.73 -26.73 -0.64
C ALA A 64 30.04 -25.91 0.63
N SER A 65 31.21 -25.27 0.67
CA SER A 65 31.54 -24.37 1.79
C SER A 65 30.56 -23.19 1.88
N PRO A 66 30.28 -22.66 3.08
CA PRO A 66 29.37 -21.51 3.25
C PRO A 66 29.72 -20.30 2.36
N ASP A 67 31.00 -20.02 2.18
CA ASP A 67 31.47 -18.92 1.32
C ASP A 67 31.16 -19.18 -0.16
N SER A 68 31.35 -20.43 -0.61
CA SER A 68 31.01 -20.83 -1.99
C SER A 68 29.50 -20.76 -2.25
N ILE A 69 28.68 -21.20 -1.28
CA ILE A 69 27.22 -21.08 -1.36
C ILE A 69 26.82 -19.62 -1.48
N THR A 70 27.37 -18.75 -0.62
CA THR A 70 27.05 -17.31 -0.59
C THR A 70 27.43 -16.64 -1.92
N ALA A 71 28.62 -16.89 -2.44
CA ALA A 71 29.08 -16.34 -3.71
C ALA A 71 28.20 -16.82 -4.89
N ARG A 72 27.83 -18.10 -4.92
CA ARG A 72 26.94 -18.67 -5.95
C ARG A 72 25.54 -18.08 -5.89
N ILE A 73 24.97 -17.94 -4.69
CA ILE A 73 23.66 -17.30 -4.49
C ILE A 73 23.71 -15.85 -4.98
N ALA A 74 24.76 -15.09 -4.66
CA ALA A 74 24.90 -13.71 -5.11
C ALA A 74 24.94 -13.61 -6.64
N GLY A 75 25.77 -14.43 -7.30
CA GLY A 75 25.88 -14.44 -8.76
C GLY A 75 24.58 -14.88 -9.48
N GLU A 76 23.86 -15.86 -8.94
CA GLU A 76 22.56 -16.26 -9.51
C GLU A 76 21.49 -15.21 -9.26
N LYS A 77 21.47 -14.57 -8.09
CA LYS A 77 20.54 -13.48 -7.77
C LYS A 77 20.65 -12.33 -8.76
N GLU A 78 21.85 -11.94 -9.19
CA GLU A 78 22.03 -10.87 -10.18
C GLU A 78 21.38 -11.21 -11.53
N LYS A 79 21.51 -12.46 -11.99
CA LYS A 79 20.86 -12.93 -13.23
C LYS A 79 19.34 -12.91 -13.09
N MET A 80 18.82 -13.44 -11.97
CA MET A 80 17.39 -13.45 -11.67
C MET A 80 16.81 -12.03 -11.64
N LEU A 81 17.50 -11.09 -10.97
CA LEU A 81 17.08 -9.69 -10.93
C LEU A 81 17.06 -9.04 -12.32
N ARG A 82 18.03 -9.37 -13.18
CA ARG A 82 18.05 -8.88 -14.57
C ARG A 82 16.86 -9.40 -15.36
N GLU A 83 16.48 -10.67 -15.19
CA GLU A 83 15.30 -11.26 -15.84
C GLU A 83 14.00 -10.57 -15.39
N ILE A 84 13.82 -10.39 -14.07
CA ILE A 84 12.65 -9.69 -13.53
C ILE A 84 12.60 -8.24 -14.03
N HIS A 85 13.73 -7.53 -14.00
CA HIS A 85 13.82 -6.16 -14.51
C HIS A 85 13.46 -6.07 -16.00
N LEU A 86 13.91 -7.05 -16.80
CA LEU A 86 13.57 -7.12 -18.23
C LEU A 86 12.06 -7.28 -18.43
N ILE A 87 11.41 -8.20 -17.70
CA ILE A 87 9.94 -8.39 -17.76
C ILE A 87 9.23 -7.07 -17.45
N LEU A 88 9.57 -6.44 -16.33
CA LEU A 88 8.97 -5.17 -15.92
C LEU A 88 9.18 -4.07 -16.98
N THR A 89 10.39 -3.95 -17.53
CA THR A 89 10.70 -2.93 -18.54
C THR A 89 9.94 -3.16 -19.84
N LEU A 90 9.77 -4.41 -20.26
CA LEU A 90 9.00 -4.76 -21.47
C LEU A 90 7.50 -4.52 -21.29
N MET A 91 6.99 -4.72 -20.07
CA MET A 91 5.55 -4.66 -19.79
C MET A 91 5.06 -3.30 -19.31
N LEU A 92 5.92 -2.51 -18.65
CA LEU A 92 5.61 -1.19 -18.09
C LEU A 92 6.33 -0.04 -18.79
N GLY A 93 7.42 -0.33 -19.51
CA GLY A 93 8.37 0.66 -20.02
C GLY A 93 9.56 0.89 -19.09
N PRO A 94 10.64 1.54 -19.56
CA PRO A 94 11.75 1.92 -18.71
C PRO A 94 11.39 3.13 -17.85
N PRO A 95 11.52 3.06 -16.50
CA PRO A 95 11.15 4.17 -15.63
C PRO A 95 12.13 5.36 -15.79
N PRO A 96 11.67 6.60 -15.57
CA PRO A 96 12.55 7.76 -15.51
C PRO A 96 13.59 7.61 -14.38
N PRO A 97 14.87 7.95 -14.64
CA PRO A 97 15.91 7.81 -13.62
C PRO A 97 15.74 8.85 -12.50
N PRO A 98 15.87 8.44 -11.22
CA PRO A 98 15.49 9.25 -10.06
C PRO A 98 16.31 10.55 -9.90
N ASP A 99 17.55 10.54 -10.39
CA ASP A 99 18.50 11.65 -10.21
C ASP A 99 18.70 12.52 -11.45
N LYS A 100 18.10 12.16 -12.59
CA LYS A 100 18.22 12.99 -13.80
C LYS A 100 17.12 14.02 -13.86
N ALA A 101 17.49 15.23 -14.25
CA ALA A 101 16.55 16.32 -14.42
C ALA A 101 15.67 16.13 -15.67
N PHE A 102 14.43 16.55 -15.58
CA PHE A 102 13.47 16.72 -16.67
C PHE A 102 12.89 18.13 -16.62
N THR A 103 12.34 18.60 -17.74
CA THR A 103 11.65 19.89 -17.86
C THR A 103 10.17 19.62 -18.09
N TRP A 104 9.34 20.00 -17.13
CA TRP A 104 7.88 19.89 -17.21
C TRP A 104 7.25 21.22 -17.56
N GLU A 105 6.54 21.23 -18.69
CA GLU A 105 5.75 22.37 -19.14
C GLU A 105 4.26 22.04 -18.94
N TYR A 106 3.53 22.96 -18.31
CA TYR A 106 2.11 22.80 -18.01
C TYR A 106 1.42 24.16 -17.95
N TYR A 107 0.11 24.16 -18.16
CA TYR A 107 -0.72 25.35 -17.95
C TYR A 107 -1.27 25.33 -16.53
N ASP A 108 -1.17 26.46 -15.83
CA ASP A 108 -1.81 26.63 -14.52
C ASP A 108 -3.33 26.88 -14.66
N SER A 109 -4.02 27.04 -13.53
CA SER A 109 -5.46 27.29 -13.49
C SER A 109 -5.88 28.61 -14.15
N GLU A 110 -4.94 29.54 -14.38
CA GLU A 110 -5.17 30.81 -15.06
C GLU A 110 -4.89 30.71 -16.57
N GLY A 111 -4.49 29.53 -17.06
CA GLY A 111 -4.13 29.31 -18.46
C GLY A 111 -2.74 29.83 -18.82
N THR A 112 -1.89 30.15 -17.83
CA THR A 112 -0.52 30.61 -18.07
C THR A 112 0.41 29.41 -18.21
N LEU A 113 1.24 29.40 -19.25
CA LEU A 113 2.28 28.39 -19.42
C LEU A 113 3.35 28.54 -18.34
N ARG A 114 3.60 27.45 -17.61
CA ARG A 114 4.65 27.33 -16.60
C ARG A 114 5.65 26.28 -17.05
N THR A 115 6.91 26.50 -16.67
CA THR A 115 8.01 25.57 -16.91
C THR A 115 8.72 25.28 -15.60
N LEU A 116 8.84 24.00 -15.25
CA LEU A 116 9.56 23.52 -14.06
C LEU A 116 10.66 22.56 -14.50
N ARG A 117 11.92 22.92 -14.23
CA ARG A 117 13.04 21.99 -14.37
C ARG A 117 13.39 21.40 -13.01
N THR A 118 13.23 20.10 -12.86
CA THR A 118 13.46 19.38 -11.59
C THR A 118 13.92 17.95 -11.87
N ARG A 119 14.17 17.16 -10.83
CA ARG A 119 14.44 15.70 -10.91
C ARG A 119 13.43 14.95 -10.04
N PRO A 120 13.16 13.66 -10.29
CA PRO A 120 12.12 12.93 -9.55
C PRO A 120 12.28 13.00 -8.03
N THR A 121 13.50 12.81 -7.52
CA THR A 121 13.80 12.86 -6.09
C THR A 121 13.64 14.25 -5.46
N ALA A 122 13.75 15.32 -6.25
CA ALA A 122 13.53 16.68 -5.77
C ALA A 122 12.05 17.09 -5.79
N LEU A 123 11.21 16.37 -6.56
CA LEU A 123 9.77 16.58 -6.57
C LEU A 123 9.09 15.92 -5.36
N ALA A 124 9.68 14.83 -4.85
CA ALA A 124 9.22 14.18 -3.63
C ALA A 124 9.46 15.07 -2.40
N LYS A 125 8.41 15.29 -1.61
CA LYS A 125 8.52 15.87 -0.27
C LYS A 125 8.68 14.75 0.76
N GLU A 126 9.23 15.10 1.91
CA GLU A 126 9.30 14.17 3.05
C GLU A 126 7.88 13.75 3.47
N LEU A 127 7.64 12.44 3.50
CA LEU A 127 6.36 11.84 3.89
C LEU A 127 6.42 11.46 5.38
N SER A 128 6.18 12.45 6.24
CA SER A 128 6.22 12.31 7.70
C SER A 128 4.97 11.67 8.30
N LEU A 129 3.98 11.31 7.47
CA LEU A 129 2.74 10.67 7.93
C LEU A 129 3.00 9.24 8.45
N PHE A 130 2.10 8.77 9.31
CA PHE A 130 2.16 7.43 9.90
C PHE A 130 0.76 6.82 10.02
N SER A 131 0.69 5.49 10.12
CA SER A 131 -0.56 4.75 10.17
C SER A 131 -1.07 4.57 11.61
N LEU A 132 -2.29 5.01 11.86
CA LEU A 132 -3.13 4.54 12.96
C LEU A 132 -3.89 3.30 12.52
N VAL A 133 -4.10 2.36 13.43
CA VAL A 133 -4.99 1.22 13.21
C VAL A 133 -5.91 0.99 14.40
N ASN A 134 -7.11 0.45 14.15
CA ASN A 134 -8.01 -0.06 15.18
C ASN A 134 -8.06 -1.59 15.06
N ASP A 135 -7.17 -2.26 15.79
CA ASP A 135 -7.14 -3.71 15.89
C ASP A 135 -7.50 -4.13 17.33
N PRO A 136 -8.78 -4.43 17.61
CA PRO A 136 -9.24 -4.81 18.96
C PRO A 136 -8.69 -6.17 19.43
N ARG A 137 -8.03 -6.95 18.54
CA ARG A 137 -7.34 -8.21 18.91
C ARG A 137 -6.04 -7.94 19.68
N ASN A 138 -5.56 -6.70 19.67
CA ASN A 138 -4.32 -6.26 20.29
C ASN A 138 -4.59 -5.13 21.29
N PRO A 139 -3.78 -4.99 22.36
CA PRO A 139 -3.89 -3.84 23.26
C PRO A 139 -3.72 -2.53 22.49
N TYR A 140 -4.54 -1.53 22.81
CA TYR A 140 -4.37 -0.17 22.32
C TYR A 140 -3.12 0.51 22.92
N ASN A 141 -2.71 1.62 22.31
CA ASN A 141 -1.47 2.34 22.59
C ASN A 141 -0.22 1.47 22.43
N ARG A 142 -0.27 0.54 21.47
CA ARG A 142 0.80 -0.40 21.15
C ARG A 142 1.26 -0.24 19.72
N LEU A 143 2.58 -0.18 19.51
CA LEU A 143 3.14 -0.24 18.17
C LEU A 143 3.09 -1.68 17.66
N LEU A 144 2.54 -1.87 16.46
CA LEU A 144 2.43 -3.13 15.75
C LEU A 144 3.28 -3.08 14.48
N SER A 145 3.72 -4.25 14.02
CA SER A 145 4.37 -4.43 12.71
C SER A 145 4.14 -5.86 12.24
N VAL A 146 4.17 -6.10 10.94
CA VAL A 146 3.96 -7.43 10.35
C VAL A 146 5.30 -8.01 9.91
N LYS A 147 5.60 -9.25 10.34
CA LYS A 147 6.85 -9.93 9.99
C LYS A 147 7.02 -10.01 8.47
N ARG A 148 8.18 -9.57 7.99
CA ARG A 148 8.61 -9.67 6.58
C ARG A 148 7.76 -8.88 5.57
N LEU A 149 6.77 -8.09 6.03
CA LEU A 149 6.01 -7.21 5.15
C LEU A 149 6.85 -6.00 4.76
N GLY A 150 6.98 -5.78 3.45
CA GLY A 150 7.74 -4.66 2.89
C GLY A 150 8.07 -4.88 1.41
N ASN A 151 8.52 -3.81 0.74
CA ASN A 151 8.89 -3.82 -0.67
C ASN A 151 10.37 -3.49 -0.91
N LEU A 152 10.98 -2.67 -0.05
CA LEU A 152 12.35 -2.22 -0.17
C LEU A 152 13.23 -2.90 0.87
N TRP A 153 14.26 -3.62 0.40
CA TRP A 153 15.27 -4.19 1.29
C TRP A 153 15.98 -3.06 2.06
N ASN A 154 16.05 -3.20 3.39
CA ASN A 154 16.52 -2.16 4.32
C ASN A 154 15.75 -0.83 4.27
N GLY A 155 14.53 -0.81 3.73
CA GLY A 155 13.64 0.34 3.83
C GLY A 155 13.05 0.52 5.23
N ARG A 156 12.28 1.60 5.40
CA ARG A 156 11.46 1.83 6.59
C ARG A 156 10.51 0.64 6.80
N PRO A 157 10.45 0.05 8.00
CA PRO A 157 9.54 -1.05 8.28
C PRO A 157 8.09 -0.55 8.30
N VAL A 158 7.15 -1.44 7.94
CA VAL A 158 5.73 -1.15 8.07
C VAL A 158 5.35 -1.15 9.55
N THR A 159 4.79 -0.05 10.04
CA THR A 159 4.42 0.11 11.45
C THR A 159 3.04 0.74 11.61
N TYR A 160 2.34 0.32 12.66
CA TYR A 160 1.02 0.81 12.98
C TYR A 160 0.92 1.18 14.45
N VAL A 161 0.33 2.34 14.76
CA VAL A 161 -0.01 2.72 16.12
C VAL A 161 -1.45 2.27 16.40
N ASN A 162 -1.61 1.24 17.22
CA ASN A 162 -2.92 0.69 17.53
C ASN A 162 -3.66 1.59 18.52
N VAL A 163 -4.84 2.11 18.16
CA VAL A 163 -5.67 3.02 18.95
C VAL A 163 -7.14 2.69 18.76
N ASP A 164 -7.99 3.18 19.66
CA ASP A 164 -9.44 3.04 19.50
C ASP A 164 -9.95 3.85 18.29
N MET A 165 -11.12 3.44 17.77
CA MET A 165 -11.74 4.09 16.61
C MET A 165 -12.08 5.57 16.86
N LYS A 166 -12.41 5.93 18.11
CA LYS A 166 -12.66 7.34 18.47
C LYS A 166 -11.43 8.20 18.17
N THR A 167 -10.25 7.74 18.56
CA THR A 167 -8.98 8.42 18.29
C THR A 167 -8.70 8.55 16.79
N ILE A 168 -9.02 7.51 16.00
CA ILE A 168 -8.91 7.56 14.53
C ILE A 168 -9.85 8.61 13.96
N LYS A 169 -11.14 8.57 14.30
CA LYS A 169 -12.16 9.54 13.84
C LYS A 169 -11.76 10.97 14.18
N GLU A 170 -11.29 11.23 15.41
CA GLU A 170 -10.81 12.54 15.83
C GLU A 170 -9.62 13.03 14.99
N ALA A 171 -8.64 12.16 14.72
CA ALA A 171 -7.49 12.49 13.88
C ALA A 171 -7.88 12.77 12.42
N CYS A 172 -8.79 11.96 11.85
CA CYS A 172 -9.35 12.19 10.51
C CYS A 172 -10.05 13.53 10.41
N ILE A 173 -10.95 13.85 11.36
CA ILE A 173 -11.64 15.15 11.43
C ILE A 173 -10.64 16.30 11.52
N ALA A 174 -9.59 16.16 12.34
CA ALA A 174 -8.56 17.18 12.50
C ALA A 174 -7.75 17.41 11.20
N MET A 175 -7.44 16.36 10.44
CA MET A 175 -6.80 16.48 9.12
C MET A 175 -7.71 17.18 8.10
N LEU A 176 -8.97 16.75 8.01
CA LEU A 176 -9.94 17.31 7.08
C LEU A 176 -10.20 18.80 7.37
N LYS A 177 -10.30 19.19 8.64
CA LYS A 177 -10.40 20.61 9.06
C LYS A 177 -9.19 21.46 8.64
N ARG A 178 -8.04 20.84 8.37
CA ARG A 178 -6.82 21.49 7.87
C ARG A 178 -6.68 21.42 6.35
N GLY A 179 -7.70 20.90 5.66
CA GLY A 179 -7.65 20.71 4.20
C GLY A 179 -6.71 19.59 3.75
N MET A 180 -6.34 18.67 4.66
CA MET A 180 -5.50 17.52 4.33
C MET A 180 -6.37 16.27 4.08
N PRO A 181 -6.23 15.60 2.93
CA PRO A 181 -6.94 14.34 2.68
C PRO A 181 -6.37 13.22 3.57
N VAL A 182 -7.20 12.22 3.85
CA VAL A 182 -6.84 11.07 4.69
C VAL A 182 -6.85 9.81 3.84
N LEU A 183 -5.72 9.10 3.77
CA LEU A 183 -5.68 7.74 3.25
C LEU A 183 -6.17 6.79 4.35
N PHE A 184 -7.09 5.88 4.03
CA PHE A 184 -7.59 4.89 4.97
C PHE A 184 -7.65 3.50 4.33
N GLY A 185 -7.57 2.47 5.16
CA GLY A 185 -7.69 1.07 4.77
C GLY A 185 -8.97 0.47 5.34
N SER A 186 -9.74 -0.24 4.52
CA SER A 186 -11.05 -0.79 4.88
C SER A 186 -11.35 -2.10 4.17
N ASP A 187 -12.34 -2.85 4.64
CA ASP A 187 -12.95 -3.95 3.89
C ASP A 187 -14.11 -3.40 3.02
N VAL A 188 -13.74 -2.78 1.90
CA VAL A 188 -14.68 -2.04 1.03
C VAL A 188 -15.80 -2.91 0.44
N GLY A 189 -15.63 -4.23 0.42
CA GLY A 189 -16.67 -5.16 -0.08
C GLY A 189 -17.81 -5.38 0.91
N LYS A 190 -17.66 -4.96 2.17
CA LYS A 190 -18.67 -5.13 3.21
C LYS A 190 -19.68 -3.99 3.15
N TYR A 191 -20.98 -4.32 3.21
CA TYR A 191 -22.07 -3.35 3.33
C TYR A 191 -21.92 -2.16 2.37
N SER A 192 -21.54 -2.47 1.12
CA SER A 192 -21.29 -1.48 0.08
C SER A 192 -22.20 -1.72 -1.11
N ASP A 193 -22.76 -0.62 -1.60
CA ASP A 193 -23.35 -0.53 -2.93
C ASP A 193 -22.36 0.34 -3.69
N SER A 194 -21.41 -0.32 -4.34
CA SER A 194 -20.42 0.38 -5.13
C SER A 194 -21.09 1.26 -6.18
N SER A 195 -22.34 0.99 -6.60
CA SER A 195 -23.11 1.61 -7.71
C SER A 195 -23.68 2.94 -7.42
N LYS A 196 -24.05 3.10 -6.17
CA LYS A 196 -24.49 4.37 -5.64
C LYS A 196 -23.37 5.05 -4.87
N GLY A 197 -22.24 4.36 -4.69
CA GLY A 197 -21.13 4.82 -3.86
C GLY A 197 -21.54 4.88 -2.40
N ILE A 198 -22.32 3.92 -1.89
CA ILE A 198 -22.83 3.94 -0.52
C ILE A 198 -22.12 2.86 0.29
N LEU A 199 -21.55 3.25 1.43
CA LEU A 199 -20.97 2.37 2.44
C LEU A 199 -21.78 2.54 3.72
N ASP A 200 -22.74 1.64 3.97
CA ASP A 200 -23.66 1.77 5.10
C ASP A 200 -24.10 0.41 5.64
N THR A 201 -24.01 0.22 6.97
CA THR A 201 -24.39 -1.04 7.64
C THR A 201 -25.86 -1.39 7.43
N ASP A 202 -26.71 -0.39 7.22
CA ASP A 202 -28.16 -0.58 7.02
C ASP A 202 -28.56 -0.66 5.54
N LEU A 203 -27.58 -0.74 4.63
CA LEU A 203 -27.82 -0.71 3.18
C LEU A 203 -28.65 -1.89 2.65
N PHE A 204 -28.61 -3.04 3.32
CA PHE A 204 -29.28 -4.26 2.88
C PHE A 204 -30.11 -4.90 3.99
N GLU A 205 -31.41 -5.08 3.76
CA GLU A 205 -32.33 -5.77 4.69
C GLU A 205 -32.45 -7.28 4.37
N TYR A 206 -31.39 -8.05 4.65
CA TYR A 206 -31.37 -9.50 4.35
C TYR A 206 -32.43 -10.32 5.11
N GLU A 207 -32.80 -9.89 6.32
CA GLU A 207 -33.82 -10.56 7.14
C GLU A 207 -35.20 -10.55 6.47
N LEU A 208 -35.56 -9.42 5.84
CA LEU A 208 -36.82 -9.28 5.12
C LEU A 208 -36.88 -10.19 3.88
N GLY A 209 -35.75 -10.27 3.15
CA GLY A 209 -35.67 -11.02 1.89
C GLY A 209 -35.62 -12.53 2.06
N PHE A 210 -34.88 -13.02 3.05
CA PHE A 210 -34.60 -14.45 3.18
C PHE A 210 -35.22 -15.09 4.42
N LYS A 211 -35.79 -14.33 5.37
CA LYS A 211 -36.31 -14.82 6.68
C LYS A 211 -35.30 -15.65 7.47
N ILE A 212 -34.02 -15.40 7.22
CA ILE A 212 -32.89 -16.01 7.93
C ILE A 212 -32.09 -14.81 8.42
N LYS A 213 -31.64 -14.87 9.67
CA LYS A 213 -30.55 -14.01 10.13
C LYS A 213 -29.30 -14.47 9.39
N LEU A 214 -29.09 -13.88 8.23
CA LEU A 214 -27.92 -14.07 7.40
C LEU A 214 -27.13 -12.78 7.42
N GLU A 215 -25.92 -12.89 7.97
CA GLU A 215 -24.84 -12.01 7.61
C GLU A 215 -24.41 -12.37 6.17
N ASN A 216 -24.35 -11.35 5.29
CA ASN A 216 -23.75 -11.36 3.93
C ASN A 216 -24.59 -12.07 2.83
N SER A 217 -24.66 -11.73 1.52
CA SER A 217 -24.22 -10.64 0.60
C SER A 217 -24.87 -10.92 -0.80
N TRP A 218 -25.14 -10.00 -1.76
CA TRP A 218 -24.30 -9.54 -2.92
C TRP A 218 -25.19 -8.86 -4.04
N SER A 219 -24.72 -7.84 -4.82
CA SER A 219 -25.13 -7.42 -6.22
C SER A 219 -24.59 -5.99 -6.68
N ASP A 220 -24.54 -5.67 -8.00
CA ASP A 220 -23.54 -4.79 -8.72
C ASP A 220 -23.94 -3.43 -9.40
N ARG A 221 -23.04 -2.40 -9.37
CA ARG A 221 -22.51 -1.42 -10.41
C ARG A 221 -21.72 -0.25 -9.76
N VAL A 222 -21.30 0.90 -10.35
CA VAL A 222 -20.37 1.88 -9.65
C VAL A 222 -20.73 3.41 -9.63
N GLY A 223 -20.87 3.99 -8.43
CA GLY A 223 -20.67 5.36 -7.91
C GLY A 223 -21.51 6.55 -8.40
N ASP A 224 -21.44 7.69 -7.67
CA ASP A 224 -21.75 9.02 -8.21
C ASP A 224 -20.45 9.78 -8.54
N LYS A 225 -20.10 9.87 -9.82
CA LYS A 225 -18.87 10.53 -10.32
C LYS A 225 -17.57 10.07 -9.63
N GLY A 226 -17.54 8.82 -9.14
CA GLY A 226 -16.41 8.22 -8.44
C GLY A 226 -16.32 8.55 -6.95
N TYR A 227 -17.25 9.32 -6.38
CA TYR A 227 -17.33 9.57 -4.94
C TYR A 227 -18.16 8.51 -4.23
N PHE A 228 -17.78 8.25 -2.98
CA PHE A 228 -18.51 7.37 -2.06
C PHE A 228 -18.89 8.16 -0.80
N VAL A 229 -20.02 7.80 -0.20
CA VAL A 229 -20.49 8.29 1.09
C VAL A 229 -20.49 7.13 2.06
N MET A 230 -19.94 7.37 3.25
CA MET A 230 -19.76 6.36 4.29
C MET A 230 -20.50 6.79 5.55
N SER A 231 -21.32 5.88 6.11
CA SER A 231 -21.94 6.11 7.42
C SER A 231 -20.91 5.96 8.55
N ASP A 232 -21.18 6.63 9.67
CA ASP A 232 -20.27 6.60 10.84
C ASP A 232 -20.15 5.18 11.42
N ALA A 233 -21.24 4.40 11.37
CA ALA A 233 -21.29 3.01 11.79
C ALA A 233 -20.49 2.08 10.85
N TRP A 234 -20.56 2.30 9.53
CA TRP A 234 -19.73 1.55 8.59
C TRP A 234 -18.24 1.77 8.85
N MET A 235 -17.86 3.02 9.17
CA MET A 235 -16.49 3.34 9.54
C MET A 235 -16.03 2.59 10.80
N ASP A 236 -16.89 2.47 11.82
CA ASP A 236 -16.56 1.76 13.06
C ASP A 236 -16.22 0.28 12.80
N GLU A 237 -16.97 -0.36 11.91
CA GLU A 237 -16.90 -1.79 11.68
C GLU A 237 -15.87 -2.19 10.61
N PHE A 238 -15.75 -1.40 9.53
CA PHE A 238 -15.03 -1.84 8.33
C PHE A 238 -13.82 -0.98 7.98
N VAL A 239 -13.56 0.13 8.68
CA VAL A 239 -12.29 0.86 8.57
C VAL A 239 -11.32 0.37 9.63
N TYR A 240 -10.12 0.00 9.22
CA TYR A 240 -9.10 -0.53 10.13
C TYR A 240 -7.90 0.39 10.26
N GLN A 241 -7.65 1.24 9.27
CA GLN A 241 -6.42 2.04 9.19
C GLN A 241 -6.72 3.45 8.73
N ALA A 242 -5.99 4.44 9.27
CA ALA A 242 -5.92 5.79 8.73
C ALA A 242 -4.47 6.31 8.80
N VAL A 243 -4.00 6.92 7.71
CA VAL A 243 -2.69 7.58 7.66
C VAL A 243 -2.86 9.03 8.05
N VAL A 244 -2.15 9.44 9.08
CA VAL A 244 -2.33 10.77 9.68
C VAL A 244 -1.02 11.53 9.87
N ASP A 245 -1.14 12.85 9.91
CA ASP A 245 -0.03 13.72 10.26
C ASP A 245 0.24 13.67 11.77
N PRO A 246 1.49 13.57 12.23
CA PRO A 246 1.80 13.61 13.66
C PRO A 246 1.16 14.78 14.39
N SER A 247 1.06 15.96 13.78
CA SER A 247 0.49 17.16 14.41
C SER A 247 -1.02 17.10 14.70
N VAL A 248 -1.74 16.06 14.24
CA VAL A 248 -3.17 15.87 14.57
C VAL A 248 -3.43 14.89 15.70
N VAL A 249 -2.40 14.24 16.25
CA VAL A 249 -2.53 13.30 17.36
C VAL A 249 -1.90 13.82 18.66
N SER A 250 -2.35 13.29 19.80
CA SER A 250 -1.82 13.61 21.12
C SER A 250 -0.34 13.20 21.27
N SER A 251 0.36 13.82 22.22
CA SER A 251 1.74 13.44 22.55
C SER A 251 1.85 11.99 23.04
N THR A 252 0.82 11.46 23.69
CA THR A 252 0.76 10.05 24.12
C THR A 252 0.77 9.11 22.92
N VAL A 253 -0.03 9.39 21.88
CA VAL A 253 -0.06 8.58 20.65
C VAL A 253 1.29 8.66 19.93
N LYS A 254 1.91 9.85 19.85
CA LYS A 254 3.24 10.01 19.25
C LYS A 254 4.31 9.15 19.93
N LYS A 255 4.30 9.10 21.27
CA LYS A 255 5.25 8.28 22.03
C LYS A 255 5.13 6.79 21.72
N VAL A 256 4.01 6.32 21.16
CA VAL A 256 3.87 4.92 20.72
C VAL A 256 4.84 4.60 19.58
N LEU A 257 5.17 5.57 18.70
CA LEU A 257 6.11 5.39 17.59
C LEU A 257 7.53 5.03 18.05
N GLU A 258 7.90 5.38 19.28
CA GLU A 258 9.21 5.09 19.86
C GLU A 258 9.30 3.68 20.47
N GLN A 259 8.17 2.98 20.57
CA GLN A 259 8.15 1.63 21.14
C GLN A 259 8.83 0.62 20.22
N LYS A 260 9.36 -0.46 20.81
CA LYS A 260 9.65 -1.67 20.04
C LYS A 260 8.32 -2.32 19.59
N PRO A 261 8.08 -2.52 18.27
CA PRO A 261 6.81 -3.03 17.79
C PRO A 261 6.56 -4.47 18.24
N LYS A 262 5.29 -4.80 18.49
CA LYS A 262 4.84 -6.20 18.55
C LYS A 262 4.77 -6.73 17.12
N MET A 263 5.52 -7.81 16.87
CA MET A 263 5.58 -8.44 15.55
C MET A 263 4.42 -9.42 15.37
N LEU A 264 3.51 -9.11 14.45
CA LEU A 264 2.45 -9.99 13.96
C LEU A 264 2.98 -10.94 12.88
N GLU A 265 2.30 -12.06 12.64
CA GLU A 265 2.70 -13.01 11.59
C GLU A 265 2.49 -12.43 10.18
N LEU A 266 3.24 -12.91 9.19
CA LEU A 266 3.19 -12.40 7.81
C LEU A 266 1.79 -12.47 7.19
N TRP A 267 0.98 -13.44 7.60
CA TRP A 267 -0.39 -13.65 7.12
C TRP A 267 -1.44 -12.98 8.01
N ASP A 268 -1.04 -12.08 8.92
CA ASP A 268 -1.99 -11.31 9.71
C ASP A 268 -2.87 -10.44 8.76
N PRO A 269 -4.18 -10.32 9.01
CA PRO A 269 -5.07 -9.51 8.18
C PRO A 269 -4.73 -8.01 8.17
N MET A 270 -3.93 -7.50 9.11
CA MET A 270 -3.36 -6.14 9.06
C MET A 270 -2.17 -6.03 8.07
N GLY A 271 -2.23 -6.80 6.99
CA GLY A 271 -1.22 -6.93 5.94
C GLY A 271 -1.36 -5.85 4.86
N ALA A 272 -1.06 -6.18 3.60
CA ALA A 272 -1.16 -5.23 2.49
C ALA A 272 -2.62 -4.88 2.15
N LEU A 273 -2.87 -3.62 1.80
CA LEU A 273 -4.12 -3.12 1.23
C LEU A 273 -4.03 -3.23 -0.30
N ALA A 274 -5.06 -3.69 -0.98
CA ALA A 274 -5.14 -3.80 -2.44
C ALA A 274 -6.29 -2.96 -2.99
#